data_AF-A0A2E4JRK0-F1
#
_entry.id   AF-A0A2E4JRK0-F1
#
_cell.length_a   1.000
_cell.length_b   1.000
_cell.length_c   1.000
_cell.angle_alpha   90.00
_cell.angle_beta   90.00
_cell.angle_gamma   90.00
#
_symmetry.space_group_name_H-M   'P 1'
#
loop_
_entity.id
_entity.type
_entity.pdbx_description
1 polymer ?
#
loop_
_entity_poly.entity_id
_entity_poly.type
_entity_poly.pdbx_seq_one_letter_code
_entity_poly.pdbx_strand_id
1 'polypeptide(L)'
;MQYFMALKAGQKHVNNAREYLNKFANGKAMPALALKDNNKTNIWEPVGEENLYTVVNASGFVVTDDGGILVLCDKSGIAKTIAQGLSNEEKTNIINSLKLDNIEEYHGKVSLPV
;
A
#
# COMPACT_ATOMS: atom_id res chain seq x y z
N MET A 1 2.53 -4.19 -22.98
CA MET A 1 2.27 -5.51 -22.36
C MET A 1 0.82 -5.88 -22.60
N GLN A 2 0.52 -7.16 -22.85
CA GLN A 2 -0.86 -7.67 -22.86
C GLN A 2 -1.40 -7.55 -21.42
N TYR A 3 -2.57 -6.94 -21.20
CA TYR A 3 -3.18 -6.64 -19.89
C TYR A 3 -2.96 -7.73 -18.82
N PHE A 4 -3.15 -8.99 -19.21
CA PHE A 4 -3.02 -10.15 -18.33
C PHE A 4 -1.61 -10.31 -17.73
N MET A 5 -0.55 -10.00 -18.50
CA MET A 5 0.83 -10.05 -18.02
C MET A 5 1.10 -8.96 -16.97
N ALA A 6 0.62 -7.74 -17.22
CA ALA A 6 0.72 -6.63 -16.27
C ALA A 6 -0.05 -6.93 -14.98
N LEU A 7 -1.26 -7.48 -15.09
CA LEU A 7 -2.08 -7.85 -13.95
C LEU A 7 -1.40 -8.94 -13.10
N LYS A 8 -0.86 -9.98 -13.73
CA LYS A 8 -0.17 -11.07 -13.02
C LYS A 8 1.09 -10.58 -12.29
N ALA A 9 1.87 -9.71 -12.93
CA ALA A 9 3.03 -9.08 -12.29
C ALA A 9 2.61 -8.19 -11.12
N GLY A 10 1.60 -7.35 -11.32
CA GLY A 10 1.05 -6.48 -10.29
C GLY A 10 0.51 -7.24 -9.07
N GLN A 11 -0.23 -8.33 -9.30
CA GLN A 11 -0.72 -9.21 -8.22
C GLN A 11 0.43 -9.81 -7.41
N LYS A 12 1.53 -10.18 -8.06
CA LYS A 12 2.72 -10.67 -7.36
C LYS A 12 3.31 -9.59 -6.45
N HIS A 13 3.44 -8.35 -6.93
CA HIS A 13 3.95 -7.24 -6.12
C HIS A 13 3.05 -6.91 -4.93
N VAL A 14 1.73 -6.92 -5.15
CA VAL A 14 0.72 -6.74 -4.10
C VAL A 14 0.81 -7.84 -3.06
N ASN A 15 0.90 -9.11 -3.47
CA ASN A 15 1.01 -10.23 -2.54
C ASN A 15 2.29 -10.15 -1.69
N ASN A 16 3.43 -9.86 -2.32
CA ASN A 16 4.69 -9.69 -1.61
C ASN A 16 4.61 -8.55 -0.57
N ALA A 17 4.05 -7.40 -0.95
CA ALA A 17 3.90 -6.26 -0.04
C ALA A 17 2.92 -6.57 1.11
N ARG A 18 1.81 -7.25 0.82
CA ARG A 18 0.82 -7.68 1.80
C ARG A 18 1.40 -8.67 2.81
N GLU A 19 2.12 -9.67 2.33
CA GLU A 19 2.79 -10.66 3.19
C GLU A 19 3.85 -10.00 4.07
N TYR A 20 4.62 -9.07 3.51
CA TYR A 20 5.60 -8.30 4.26
C TYR A 20 4.94 -7.46 5.36
N LEU A 21 3.90 -6.69 5.04
CA LEU A 21 3.19 -5.87 6.04
C LEU A 21 2.53 -6.73 7.12
N ASN A 22 2.02 -7.91 6.75
CA ASN A 22 1.39 -8.84 7.69
C ASN A 22 2.33 -9.42 8.74
N LYS A 23 3.66 -9.39 8.52
CA LYS A 23 4.64 -9.76 9.56
C LYS A 23 4.52 -8.87 10.80
N PHE A 24 4.09 -7.62 10.61
CA PHE A 24 3.98 -6.62 11.68
C PHE A 24 2.51 -6.28 12.02
N ALA A 25 1.62 -6.31 11.03
CA ALA A 25 0.21 -5.93 11.18
C ALA A 25 -0.70 -7.08 11.65
N ASN A 26 -0.15 -8.23 12.07
CA ASN A 26 -0.91 -9.38 12.60
C ASN A 26 -2.07 -9.84 11.70
N GLY A 27 -1.83 -9.96 10.40
CA GLY A 27 -2.84 -10.41 9.43
C GLY A 27 -3.83 -9.33 8.97
N LYS A 28 -3.75 -8.09 9.49
CA LYS A 28 -4.66 -6.98 9.14
C LYS A 28 -4.37 -6.35 7.76
N ALA A 29 -3.28 -6.72 7.08
CA ALA A 29 -2.93 -6.15 5.78
C ALA A 29 -3.77 -6.77 4.65
N MET A 30 -4.43 -5.90 3.90
CA MET A 30 -5.30 -6.22 2.76
C MET A 30 -4.64 -5.81 1.44
N PRO A 31 -4.83 -6.57 0.35
CA PRO A 31 -4.37 -6.16 -0.98
C PRO A 31 -5.14 -4.91 -1.46
N ALA A 32 -4.49 -4.07 -2.27
CA ALA A 32 -5.07 -2.82 -2.78
C ALA A 32 -5.08 -2.79 -4.33
N LEU A 33 -4.19 -2.03 -4.97
CA LEU A 33 -4.15 -1.85 -6.42
C LEU A 33 -2.98 -2.62 -7.04
N ALA A 34 -3.28 -3.48 -8.02
CA ALA A 34 -2.28 -4.26 -8.75
C ALA A 34 -1.76 -3.56 -10.02
N LEU A 35 -2.50 -2.57 -10.52
CA LEU A 35 -2.18 -1.86 -11.75
C LEU A 35 -2.09 -0.36 -11.45
N LYS A 36 -1.26 0.34 -12.21
CA LYS A 36 -1.21 1.80 -12.19
C LYS A 36 -2.45 2.36 -12.86
N ASP A 37 -3.04 3.40 -12.26
CA ASP A 37 -4.13 4.14 -12.89
C ASP A 37 -3.56 5.05 -13.99
N ASN A 38 -3.48 4.52 -15.21
CA ASN A 38 -3.13 5.27 -16.41
C ASN A 38 -4.41 5.62 -17.17
N ASN A 39 -5.20 6.56 -16.62
CA ASN A 39 -6.53 6.95 -17.10
C ASN A 39 -6.58 7.59 -18.51
N LYS A 40 -5.52 7.46 -19.33
CA LYS A 40 -5.39 8.09 -20.66
C LYS A 40 -4.69 7.24 -21.71
N THR A 41 -4.20 6.04 -21.36
CA THR A 41 -3.49 5.18 -22.32
C THR A 41 -4.03 3.76 -22.22
N ASN A 42 -4.28 3.08 -23.34
CA ASN A 42 -4.60 1.64 -23.39
C ASN A 42 -3.40 0.75 -22.96
N ILE A 43 -2.50 1.29 -22.15
CA ILE A 43 -1.27 0.66 -21.66
C ILE A 43 -1.48 0.40 -20.18
N TRP A 44 -1.52 -0.89 -19.85
CA TRP A 44 -1.60 -1.37 -18.49
C TRP A 44 -0.20 -1.66 -17.97
N GLU A 45 0.14 -1.05 -16.84
CA GLU A 45 1.40 -1.22 -16.17
C GLU A 45 1.16 -1.80 -14.77
N PRO A 46 1.97 -2.79 -14.35
CA PRO A 46 1.92 -3.28 -12.98
C PRO A 46 2.30 -2.17 -12.01
N VAL A 47 1.73 -2.21 -10.81
CA VAL A 47 2.21 -1.42 -9.68
C VAL A 47 3.70 -1.72 -9.42
N GLY A 48 4.47 -0.73 -8.95
CA GLY A 48 5.91 -0.89 -8.71
C GLY A 48 6.26 -1.98 -7.69
N GLU A 49 7.45 -2.56 -7.80
CA GLU A 49 7.94 -3.59 -6.88
C GLU A 49 8.43 -2.99 -5.56
N GLU A 50 8.94 -1.75 -5.61
CA GLU A 50 9.45 -1.00 -4.46
C GLU A 50 8.37 -0.74 -3.40
N ASN A 51 8.74 -0.78 -2.13
CA ASN A 51 7.84 -0.44 -1.03
C ASN A 51 8.23 0.93 -0.51
N LEU A 52 7.25 1.83 -0.43
CA LEU A 52 7.30 3.05 0.35
C LEU A 52 6.11 3.06 1.30
N TYR A 53 6.27 3.59 2.50
CA TYR A 53 5.20 3.62 3.49
C TYR A 53 4.59 5.01 3.63
N THR A 54 3.32 5.07 3.99
CA THR A 54 2.65 6.32 4.33
C THR A 54 1.47 6.04 5.24
N VAL A 55 1.14 7.01 6.10
CA VAL A 55 -0.04 6.95 6.96
C VAL A 55 -1.07 7.94 6.43
N VAL A 56 -2.26 7.44 6.11
CA VAL A 56 -3.35 8.26 5.58
C VAL A 56 -4.43 8.36 6.64
N ASN A 57 -4.77 9.59 7.04
CA ASN A 57 -5.98 9.81 7.83
C ASN A 57 -7.17 9.63 6.90
N ALA A 58 -8.05 8.70 7.26
CA ALA A 58 -9.20 8.32 6.46
C ALA A 58 -10.26 9.42 6.42
N SER A 59 -9.97 10.55 5.77
CA SER A 59 -10.98 11.52 5.39
C SER A 59 -11.73 10.97 4.18
N GLY A 60 -12.67 10.04 4.41
CA GLY A 60 -13.48 9.41 3.35
C GLY A 60 -13.94 7.98 3.64
N PHE A 61 -13.28 7.27 4.56
CA PHE A 61 -13.82 6.06 5.17
C PHE A 61 -14.34 6.43 6.56
N VAL A 62 -15.48 5.88 6.99
CA VAL A 62 -15.97 6.05 8.36
C VAL A 62 -15.02 5.31 9.29
N VAL A 63 -13.93 5.95 9.67
CA VAL A 63 -13.00 5.46 10.69
C VAL A 63 -13.38 6.21 11.95
N THR A 64 -14.00 5.49 12.88
CA THR A 64 -14.53 6.02 14.14
C THR A 64 -13.43 6.37 15.14
N ASP A 65 -12.17 6.11 14.81
CA ASP A 65 -11.01 6.35 15.65
C ASP A 65 -9.92 7.03 14.80
N ASP A 66 -9.09 7.88 15.40
CA ASP A 66 -7.88 8.48 14.78
C ASP A 66 -6.80 7.42 14.37
N GLY A 67 -7.21 6.15 14.25
CA GLY A 67 -6.50 5.00 13.73
C GLY A 67 -6.24 5.10 12.23
N GLY A 68 -5.46 6.10 11.80
CA GLY A 68 -5.04 6.28 10.40
C GLY A 68 -4.60 4.98 9.70
N ILE A 69 -4.80 4.92 8.39
CA ILE A 69 -4.52 3.75 7.55
C ILE A 69 -3.04 3.72 7.22
N LEU A 70 -2.35 2.61 7.55
CA LEU A 70 -0.98 2.40 7.09
C LEU A 70 -1.00 1.80 5.69
N VAL A 71 -0.26 2.38 4.77
CA VAL A 71 -0.26 2.00 3.36
C VAL A 71 1.17 1.72 2.91
N LEU A 72 1.37 0.62 2.19
CA LEU A 72 2.56 0.44 1.34
C LEU A 72 2.18 0.74 -0.10
N CYS A 73 2.94 1.64 -0.74
CA CYS A 73 2.71 2.10 -2.09
C CYS A 73 3.99 2.05 -2.93
N ASP A 74 3.82 2.21 -4.24
CA ASP A 74 4.94 2.41 -5.16
C ASP A 74 5.38 3.88 -5.20
N LYS A 75 6.46 4.20 -5.92
CA LYS A 75 6.96 5.58 -6.08
C LYS A 75 5.99 6.52 -6.80
N SER A 76 4.99 5.96 -7.47
CA SER A 76 3.92 6.69 -8.16
C SER A 76 2.75 6.99 -7.22
N GLY A 77 2.81 6.52 -5.96
CA GLY A 77 1.76 6.66 -4.96
C GLY A 77 0.63 5.63 -5.09
N ILE A 78 0.77 4.59 -5.91
CA ILE A 78 -0.25 3.56 -6.07
C ILE A 78 -0.18 2.60 -4.88
N ALA A 79 -1.26 2.50 -4.10
CA ALA A 79 -1.31 1.61 -2.93
C ALA A 79 -1.27 0.14 -3.35
N LYS A 80 -0.33 -0.62 -2.80
CA LYS A 80 -0.22 -2.08 -2.96
C LYS A 80 -0.94 -2.83 -1.87
N THR A 81 -0.81 -2.38 -0.63
CA THR A 81 -1.49 -2.97 0.52
C THR A 81 -1.81 -1.90 1.55
N ILE A 82 -2.90 -2.12 2.28
CA ILE A 82 -3.37 -1.23 3.34
C ILE A 82 -3.59 -2.05 4.61
N ALA A 83 -3.33 -1.45 5.76
CA ALA A 83 -3.69 -2.00 7.07
C ALA A 83 -4.53 -0.97 7.84
N GLN A 84 -5.68 -1.41 8.32
CA GLN A 84 -6.65 -0.61 9.08
C GLN A 84 -6.87 -1.25 10.47
N GLY A 85 -7.49 -0.51 11.40
CA GLY A 85 -7.75 -1.01 12.75
C GLY A 85 -6.47 -1.25 13.56
N LEU A 86 -5.44 -0.45 13.28
CA LEU A 86 -4.20 -0.43 14.04
C LEU A 86 -4.29 0.64 15.13
N SER A 87 -3.95 0.27 16.36
CA SER A 87 -3.74 1.22 17.44
C SER A 87 -2.55 2.16 17.13
N ASN A 88 -2.47 3.28 17.85
CA ASN A 88 -1.34 4.21 17.69
C ASN A 88 0.02 3.57 18.03
N GLU A 89 0.03 2.66 18.99
CA GLU A 89 1.23 1.90 19.37
C GLU A 89 1.63 0.91 18.28
N GLU A 90 0.69 0.09 17.77
CA GLU A 90 0.95 -0.83 16.64
C GLU A 90 1.50 -0.07 15.43
N LYS A 91 0.87 1.05 15.06
CA LYS A 91 1.34 1.89 13.94
C LYS A 91 2.78 2.34 14.13
N THR A 92 3.10 2.88 15.31
CA THR A 92 4.45 3.37 15.62
C THR A 92 5.48 2.24 15.56
N ASN A 93 5.16 1.08 16.10
CA ASN A 93 6.03 -0.10 16.06
C ASN A 93 6.26 -0.61 14.63
N ILE A 94 5.20 -0.63 13.81
CA ILE A 94 5.33 -1.01 12.39
C ILE A 94 6.20 0.02 11.66
N ILE A 95 5.94 1.33 11.80
CA ILE A 95 6.74 2.38 11.16
C ILE A 95 8.22 2.29 11.54
N ASN A 96 8.53 2.06 12.81
CA ASN A 96 9.91 1.86 13.25
C ASN A 96 10.54 0.64 12.58
N SER A 97 9.81 -0.46 12.45
CA SER A 97 10.27 -1.68 11.76
C SER A 97 10.53 -1.41 10.27
N LEU A 98 9.64 -0.67 9.60
CA LEU A 98 9.78 -0.26 8.20
C LEU A 98 11.04 0.60 7.99
N LYS A 99 11.30 1.55 8.90
CA LYS A 99 12.50 2.39 8.88
C LYS A 99 13.78 1.59 9.08
N LEU A 100 13.78 0.60 9.98
CA LEU A 100 14.90 -0.31 10.19
C LEU A 100 15.20 -1.13 8.92
N ASP A 101 14.17 -1.49 8.18
CA ASP A 101 14.28 -2.17 6.88
C ASP A 101 14.62 -1.22 5.71
N ASN A 102 14.94 0.05 5.98
CA ASN A 102 15.23 1.11 5.00
C ASN A 102 14.09 1.39 4.01
N ILE A 103 12.84 1.18 4.44
CA ILE A 103 11.66 1.58 3.68
C ILE A 103 11.39 3.06 3.95
N GLU A 104 11.45 3.87 2.90
CA GLU A 104 11.27 5.31 2.98
C GLU A 104 9.79 5.69 3.10
N GLU A 105 9.55 6.87 3.69
CA GLU A 105 8.24 7.49 3.77
C GLU A 105 7.87 8.14 2.44
N TYR A 106 6.68 7.83 1.93
CA TYR A 106 6.12 8.47 0.76
C TYR A 106 5.33 9.72 1.16
N HIS A 107 5.76 10.88 0.67
CA HIS A 107 5.13 12.17 0.97
C HIS A 107 4.17 12.67 -0.13
N GLY A 108 3.98 11.90 -1.21
CA GLY A 108 3.11 12.28 -2.31
C GLY A 108 1.64 11.93 -2.08
N LYS A 109 0.80 12.22 -3.08
CA LYS A 109 -0.61 11.78 -3.07
C LYS A 109 -0.68 10.27 -3.29
N VAL A 110 -1.45 9.59 -2.45
CA VAL A 110 -1.67 8.15 -2.53
C VAL A 110 -2.98 7.86 -3.25
N SER A 111 -2.95 6.91 -4.19
CA SER A 111 -4.14 6.34 -4.82
C SER A 111 -4.57 5.11 -4.03
N LEU A 112 -5.72 5.21 -3.37
CA LEU A 112 -6.35 4.12 -2.63
C LEU A 112 -7.42 3.44 -3.50
N PRO A 113 -7.74 2.16 -3.25
CA PRO A 113 -8.93 1.54 -3.83
C PRO A 113 -10.18 2.27 -3.33
N VAL A 114 -11.02 2.74 -4.25
CA VAL A 114 -12.33 3.38 -3.99
C VAL A 114 -13.46 2.36 -3.96
#